data_AF-A0A9D7AR23-F1
#
_entry.id   AF-A0A9D7AR23-F1
#
_cell.length_a   1.000
_cell.length_b   1.000
_cell.length_c   1.000
_cell.angle_alpha   90.00
_cell.angle_beta   90.00
_cell.angle_gamma   90.00
#
_symmetry.space_group_name_H-M   'P 1'
#
loop_
_entity.id
_entity.type
_entity.pdbx_description
1 polymer ?
#
loop_
_entity_poly.entity_id
_entity_poly.type
_entity_poly.pdbx_seq_one_letter_code
_entity_poly.pdbx_strand_id
1 'polypeptide(L)'
;MTTITLLRRHSLYSWMFCLVASMCLSSAAAQAVVAGRFERIDGTVAVLDAAGTQRPAVTGATVGAGERVETQAGATAHVALADGGLLVVRPDSTVAVLQYRTQAKPDDGASLSLLRGALRMVTGWLGKTQPRAVLITTSTATLGIRGTDFELMDNMQGSHVHVVSGEVLMGNASGEVSIRGGEIASLLRGGERPKLLQRGQGGAFDELQGAFGNSRGSGRFEDLVAAHANGIEKHIEASLRERGLLRPGESVKDFVERRRADVDTLRRRGELPSRDELLERMQDRRDSETDGKAKAPTNDRPVRPVLREKIERLRLKN
;
A
#
# COMPACT_ATOMS: atom_id res chain seq x y z
N MET A 1 4.57 -16.26 -75.01
CA MET A 1 3.70 -16.37 -73.81
C MET A 1 4.54 -16.79 -72.60
N THR A 2 5.49 -15.96 -72.15
CA THR A 2 6.50 -16.40 -71.15
C THR A 2 7.09 -15.25 -70.33
N THR A 3 6.28 -14.26 -69.92
CA THR A 3 6.79 -13.11 -69.13
C THR A 3 5.90 -12.67 -67.95
N ILE A 4 4.78 -13.35 -67.65
CA ILE A 4 3.81 -12.86 -66.64
C ILE A 4 3.94 -13.53 -65.25
N THR A 5 4.72 -14.60 -65.10
CA THR A 5 4.72 -15.43 -63.86
C THR A 5 5.76 -15.09 -62.80
N LEU A 6 6.71 -14.16 -63.02
CA LEU A 6 7.75 -13.86 -62.02
C LEU A 6 7.42 -12.67 -61.09
N LEU A 7 6.52 -11.77 -61.45
CA LEU A 7 6.27 -10.56 -60.64
C LEU A 7 5.33 -10.77 -59.44
N ARG A 8 4.65 -11.92 -59.36
CA ARG A 8 3.62 -12.19 -58.34
C ARG A 8 4.16 -12.85 -57.07
N ARG A 9 5.39 -13.36 -57.10
CA ARG A 9 6.00 -14.11 -55.99
C ARG A 9 6.70 -13.20 -54.96
N HIS A 10 7.23 -12.05 -55.37
CA HIS A 10 7.86 -11.09 -54.46
C HIS A 10 6.85 -10.26 -53.64
N SER A 11 5.62 -10.08 -54.13
CA SER A 11 4.56 -9.35 -53.42
C SER A 11 4.05 -10.08 -52.17
N LEU A 12 4.01 -11.42 -52.22
CA LEU A 12 3.54 -12.25 -51.10
C LEU A 12 4.54 -12.31 -49.93
N TYR A 13 5.84 -12.37 -50.22
CA TYR A 13 6.87 -12.35 -49.16
C TYR A 13 7.01 -10.97 -48.52
N SER A 14 6.80 -9.88 -49.26
CA SER A 14 6.85 -8.52 -48.70
C SER A 14 5.66 -8.23 -47.78
N TRP A 15 4.48 -8.76 -48.07
CA TRP A 15 3.31 -8.65 -47.19
C TRP A 15 3.44 -9.55 -45.95
N MET A 16 4.03 -10.74 -46.10
CA MET A 16 4.28 -11.64 -44.96
C MET A 16 5.37 -11.12 -44.01
N PHE A 17 6.38 -10.41 -44.54
CA PHE A 17 7.42 -9.77 -43.72
C PHE A 17 6.88 -8.54 -42.95
N CYS A 18 5.97 -7.76 -43.55
CA CYS A 18 5.29 -6.65 -42.86
C CYS A 18 4.32 -7.14 -41.77
N LEU A 19 3.66 -8.29 -41.94
CA LEU A 19 2.75 -8.87 -40.94
C LEU A 19 3.49 -9.42 -39.71
N VAL A 20 4.65 -10.05 -39.90
CA VAL A 20 5.50 -10.54 -38.80
C VAL A 20 6.20 -9.39 -38.07
N ALA A 21 6.61 -8.33 -38.79
CA ALA A 21 7.17 -7.13 -38.17
C ALA A 21 6.14 -6.33 -37.35
N SER A 22 4.86 -6.36 -37.75
CA SER A 22 3.76 -5.73 -36.99
C SER A 22 3.36 -6.52 -35.72
N MET A 23 3.49 -7.86 -35.74
CA MET A 23 3.23 -8.72 -34.57
C MET A 23 4.28 -8.61 -33.45
N CYS A 24 5.49 -8.08 -33.73
CA CYS A 24 6.54 -7.92 -32.72
C CYS A 24 6.48 -6.59 -31.94
N LEU A 25 5.56 -5.67 -32.27
CA LEU A 25 5.42 -4.38 -31.56
C LEU A 25 4.26 -4.32 -30.56
N SER A 26 3.50 -5.40 -30.38
CA SER A 26 2.57 -5.52 -29.25
C SER A 26 3.31 -6.01 -28.00
N SER A 27 4.30 -5.23 -27.55
CA SER A 27 4.71 -5.31 -26.16
C SER A 27 3.53 -4.78 -25.37
N ALA A 28 2.72 -5.70 -24.82
CA ALA A 28 1.69 -5.35 -23.86
C ALA A 28 2.42 -4.68 -22.69
N ALA A 29 2.46 -3.35 -22.70
CA ALA A 29 2.88 -2.57 -21.55
C ALA A 29 1.93 -3.01 -20.44
N ALA A 30 2.43 -3.82 -19.52
CA ALA A 30 1.69 -4.20 -18.34
C ALA A 30 1.28 -2.90 -17.66
N GLN A 31 0.00 -2.53 -17.73
CA GLN A 31 -0.46 -1.32 -17.08
C GLN A 31 -0.15 -1.44 -15.60
N ALA A 32 0.78 -0.61 -15.13
CA ALA A 32 1.12 -0.53 -13.72
C ALA A 32 -0.16 -0.26 -12.94
N VAL A 33 -0.43 -1.08 -11.92
CA VAL A 33 -1.61 -0.91 -11.09
C VAL A 33 -1.46 0.40 -10.32
N VAL A 34 -2.30 1.38 -10.66
CA VAL A 34 -2.27 2.71 -10.03
C VAL A 34 -2.75 2.59 -8.60
N ALA A 35 -1.88 2.95 -7.66
CA ALA A 35 -2.18 2.98 -6.23
C ALA A 35 -2.76 4.32 -5.80
N GLY A 36 -2.33 5.42 -6.43
CA GLY A 36 -2.85 6.75 -6.15
C GLY A 36 -2.31 7.82 -7.09
N ARG A 37 -2.72 9.06 -6.83
CA ARG A 37 -2.35 10.26 -7.58
C ARG A 37 -1.89 11.35 -6.62
N PHE A 38 -0.81 12.04 -6.96
CA PHE A 38 -0.33 13.18 -6.19
C PHE A 38 -1.31 14.35 -6.34
N GLU A 39 -1.96 14.77 -5.25
CA GLU A 39 -2.85 15.94 -5.23
C GLU A 39 -2.09 17.22 -4.85
N ARG A 40 -1.07 17.08 -4.02
CA ARG A 40 -0.25 18.19 -3.56
C ARG A 40 1.16 17.70 -3.24
N ILE A 41 2.13 18.54 -3.57
CA ILE A 41 3.54 18.34 -3.26
C ILE A 41 4.06 19.66 -2.70
N ASP A 42 4.82 19.58 -1.61
CA ASP A 42 5.60 20.69 -1.07
C ASP A 42 7.06 20.24 -0.99
N GLY A 43 8.00 21.08 -1.42
CA GLY A 43 9.42 20.71 -1.52
C GLY A 43 9.73 19.64 -2.58
N THR A 44 10.87 18.96 -2.40
CA THR A 44 11.40 17.98 -3.36
C THR A 44 10.91 16.57 -3.04
N VAL A 45 10.13 16.00 -3.97
CA VAL A 45 9.61 14.64 -3.89
C VAL A 45 9.96 13.88 -5.17
N ALA A 46 10.43 12.65 -5.01
CA ALA A 46 10.75 11.76 -6.11
C ALA A 46 9.95 10.46 -6.01
N VAL A 47 9.78 9.80 -7.16
CA VAL A 47 9.27 8.44 -7.24
C VAL A 47 10.34 7.58 -7.89
N LEU A 48 10.65 6.45 -7.28
CA LEU A 48 11.50 5.41 -7.86
C LEU A 48 10.60 4.29 -8.36
N ASP A 49 10.79 3.88 -9.61
CA ASP A 49 10.11 2.72 -10.16
C ASP A 49 10.76 1.40 -9.74
N ALA A 50 10.15 0.28 -10.12
CA ALA A 50 10.65 -1.06 -9.82
C ALA A 50 12.01 -1.37 -10.47
N ALA A 51 12.42 -0.62 -11.51
CA ALA A 51 13.72 -0.73 -12.15
C ALA A 51 14.78 0.17 -11.49
N GLY A 52 14.41 0.94 -10.47
CA GLY A 52 15.28 1.90 -9.78
C GLY A 52 15.41 3.24 -10.51
N THR A 53 14.62 3.48 -11.56
CA THR A 53 14.61 4.76 -12.25
C THR A 53 13.88 5.78 -11.40
N GLN A 54 14.59 6.87 -11.06
CA GLN A 54 14.03 7.96 -10.29
C GLN A 54 13.45 9.04 -11.20
N ARG A 55 12.26 9.53 -10.87
CA ARG A 55 11.60 10.67 -11.52
C ARG A 55 11.07 11.64 -10.47
N PRO A 56 11.05 12.95 -10.74
CA PRO A 56 10.38 13.88 -9.85
C PRO A 56 8.88 13.54 -9.77
N ALA A 57 8.31 13.63 -8.57
CA ALA A 57 6.87 13.59 -8.40
C ALA A 57 6.29 14.93 -8.85
N VAL A 58 5.18 14.88 -9.58
CA VAL A 58 4.48 16.07 -10.07
C VAL A 58 3.01 15.94 -9.68
N THR A 59 2.38 17.05 -9.29
CA THR A 59 0.94 17.09 -9.02
C THR A 59 0.18 16.57 -10.24
N GLY A 60 -0.78 15.68 -9.99
CA GLY A 60 -1.54 14.99 -11.02
C GLY A 60 -0.86 13.72 -11.55
N ALA A 61 0.43 13.49 -11.31
CA ALA A 61 1.07 12.22 -11.67
C ALA A 61 0.61 11.08 -10.75
N THR A 62 0.76 9.84 -11.22
CA THR A 62 0.39 8.64 -10.46
C THR A 62 1.58 8.04 -9.72
N VAL A 63 1.26 7.31 -8.66
CA VAL A 63 2.14 6.30 -8.06
C VAL A 63 1.46 4.94 -8.17
N GLY A 64 2.23 3.93 -8.56
CA GLY A 64 1.77 2.56 -8.80
C GLY A 64 2.36 1.55 -7.82
N ALA A 65 1.84 0.33 -7.87
CA ALA A 65 2.45 -0.81 -7.18
C ALA A 65 3.84 -1.11 -7.77
N GLY A 66 4.80 -1.40 -6.88
CA GLY A 66 6.22 -1.57 -7.18
C GLY A 66 7.03 -0.27 -7.16
N GLU A 67 6.39 0.89 -6.93
CA GLU A 67 7.09 2.18 -6.86
C GLU A 67 7.32 2.63 -5.41
N ARG A 68 8.28 3.54 -5.22
CA ARG A 68 8.59 4.18 -3.92
C ARG A 68 8.47 5.69 -4.01
N VAL A 69 7.85 6.31 -3.03
CA VAL A 69 7.79 7.76 -2.87
C VAL A 69 8.87 8.17 -1.86
N GLU A 70 9.71 9.12 -2.26
CA GLU A 70 10.78 9.67 -1.45
C GLU A 70 10.60 11.18 -1.28
N THR A 71 10.55 11.63 -0.03
CA THR A 71 10.50 13.04 0.34
C THR A 71 11.84 13.46 0.94
N GLN A 72 12.35 14.61 0.51
CA GLN A 72 13.54 15.23 1.10
C GLN A 72 13.21 15.96 2.41
N ALA A 73 14.21 16.56 3.03
CA ALA A 73 14.04 17.42 4.19
C ALA A 73 13.04 18.56 3.90
N GLY A 74 12.08 18.73 4.80
CA GLY A 74 10.98 19.70 4.67
C GLY A 74 9.96 19.39 3.55
N ALA A 75 10.15 18.34 2.76
CA ALA A 75 9.25 18.00 1.67
C ALA A 75 8.09 17.12 2.13
N THR A 76 6.93 17.28 1.51
CA THR A 76 5.74 16.48 1.83
C THR A 76 4.94 16.16 0.57
N ALA A 77 4.25 15.02 0.57
CA ALA A 77 3.41 14.60 -0.54
C ALA A 77 2.03 14.14 -0.07
N HIS A 78 0.97 14.66 -0.69
CA HIS A 78 -0.40 14.16 -0.57
C HIS A 78 -0.73 13.29 -1.77
N VAL A 79 -1.04 12.03 -1.50
CA VAL A 79 -1.43 11.05 -2.50
C VAL A 79 -2.87 10.63 -2.23
N ALA A 80 -3.79 11.04 -3.08
CA ALA A 80 -5.13 10.45 -3.09
C ALA A 80 -5.04 9.03 -3.60
N LEU A 81 -5.45 8.08 -2.77
CA LEU A 81 -5.37 6.67 -3.05
C LEU A 81 -6.55 6.23 -3.92
N ALA A 82 -6.34 5.17 -4.69
CA ALA A 82 -7.33 4.66 -5.64
C ALA A 82 -8.65 4.22 -4.99
N ASP A 83 -8.67 3.97 -3.69
CA ASP A 83 -9.87 3.64 -2.90
C ASP A 83 -10.51 4.84 -2.20
N GLY A 84 -10.13 6.07 -2.56
CA GLY A 84 -10.63 7.30 -1.96
C GLY A 84 -10.00 7.62 -0.60
N GLY A 85 -8.98 6.87 -0.18
CA GLY A 85 -8.16 7.22 0.98
C GLY A 85 -7.11 8.30 0.66
N LEU A 86 -6.35 8.67 1.68
CA LEU A 86 -5.24 9.59 1.60
C LEU A 86 -3.99 8.97 2.21
N LEU A 87 -2.86 9.07 1.50
CA LEU A 87 -1.53 8.85 2.03
C LEU A 87 -0.77 10.17 2.02
N VAL A 88 -0.30 10.58 3.19
CA VAL A 88 0.58 11.73 3.38
C VAL A 88 1.96 11.23 3.71
N VAL A 89 2.93 11.48 2.82
CA VAL A 89 4.34 11.19 3.07
C VAL A 89 4.98 12.43 3.69
N ARG A 90 5.52 12.30 4.91
CA ARG A 90 6.10 13.40 5.70
C ARG A 90 7.54 13.69 5.26
N PRO A 91 8.22 14.71 5.81
CA PRO A 91 9.63 14.96 5.51
C PRO A 91 10.52 13.76 5.77
N ASP A 92 11.64 13.68 5.05
CA ASP A 92 12.70 12.69 5.28
C ASP A 92 12.21 11.23 5.25
N SER A 93 11.26 10.93 4.37
CA SER A 93 10.53 9.68 4.37
C SER A 93 10.67 8.91 3.07
N THR A 94 10.63 7.59 3.19
CA THR A 94 10.59 6.68 2.04
C THR A 94 9.47 5.67 2.25
N VAL A 95 8.47 5.69 1.37
CA VAL A 95 7.31 4.78 1.41
C VAL A 95 7.26 3.96 0.13
N ALA A 96 7.32 2.65 0.26
CA ALA A 96 7.16 1.71 -0.86
C ALA A 96 5.71 1.23 -0.97
N VAL A 97 5.18 1.22 -2.18
CA VAL A 97 3.86 0.68 -2.51
C VAL A 97 4.04 -0.72 -3.05
N LEU A 98 3.97 -1.74 -2.19
CA LEU A 98 4.22 -3.13 -2.60
C LEU A 98 3.04 -3.75 -3.37
N GLN A 99 1.81 -3.37 -3.00
CA GLN A 99 0.58 -3.79 -3.67
C GLN A 99 -0.52 -2.75 -3.43
N TYR A 100 -1.36 -2.53 -4.43
CA TYR A 100 -2.60 -1.77 -4.26
C TYR A 100 -3.68 -2.27 -5.23
N ARG A 101 -4.47 -3.27 -4.81
CA ARG A 101 -5.56 -3.84 -5.61
C ARG A 101 -6.90 -3.40 -5.03
N THR A 102 -7.68 -2.74 -5.87
CA THR A 102 -8.94 -2.09 -5.48
C THR A 102 -10.02 -2.33 -6.54
N GLN A 103 -10.18 -3.55 -7.05
CA GLN A 103 -11.13 -3.89 -8.12
C GLN A 103 -12.55 -4.25 -7.62
N ALA A 104 -12.82 -4.06 -6.32
CA ALA A 104 -13.94 -4.65 -5.59
C ALA A 104 -13.99 -6.18 -5.70
N LYS A 105 -12.83 -6.83 -5.77
CA LYS A 105 -12.68 -8.28 -5.89
C LYS A 105 -12.20 -8.91 -4.59
N PRO A 106 -12.51 -10.20 -4.34
CA PRO A 106 -12.11 -10.89 -3.11
C PRO A 106 -10.63 -10.82 -2.77
N ASP A 107 -9.76 -10.85 -3.76
CA ASP A 107 -8.31 -10.77 -3.62
C ASP A 107 -7.76 -9.34 -3.54
N ASP A 108 -8.63 -8.33 -3.44
CA ASP A 108 -8.24 -6.95 -3.22
C ASP A 108 -7.47 -6.80 -1.91
N GLY A 109 -6.54 -5.86 -1.91
CA GLY A 109 -5.63 -5.66 -0.79
C GLY A 109 -4.59 -4.60 -1.10
N ALA A 110 -4.10 -3.97 -0.05
CA ALA A 110 -3.07 -2.96 -0.12
C ALA A 110 -1.94 -3.31 0.84
N SER A 111 -0.72 -3.16 0.36
CA SER A 111 0.50 -3.46 1.09
C SER A 111 1.45 -2.29 0.92
N LEU A 112 1.70 -1.57 2.00
CA LEU A 112 2.64 -0.45 2.04
C LEU A 112 3.80 -0.78 2.98
N SER A 113 4.95 -0.19 2.71
CA SER A 113 6.11 -0.29 3.59
C SER A 113 6.71 1.09 3.83
N LEU A 114 6.64 1.57 5.07
CA LEU A 114 7.41 2.73 5.49
C LEU A 114 8.84 2.26 5.78
N LEU A 115 9.78 2.61 4.91
CA LEU A 115 11.17 2.21 5.06
C LEU A 115 11.91 3.08 6.08
N ARG A 116 11.54 4.35 6.15
CA ARG A 116 12.01 5.34 7.14
C ARG A 116 11.13 6.57 7.14
N GLY A 117 11.19 7.36 8.21
CA GLY A 117 10.55 8.67 8.32
C GLY A 117 9.15 8.55 8.92
N ALA A 118 8.19 9.30 8.39
CA ALA A 118 6.81 9.29 8.86
C ALA A 118 5.79 9.37 7.72
N LEU A 119 4.59 8.89 8.02
CA LEU A 119 3.42 9.05 7.16
C LEU A 119 2.18 9.28 8.01
N ARG A 120 1.14 9.84 7.38
CA ARG A 120 -0.24 9.75 7.86
C ARG A 120 -1.07 9.06 6.79
N MET A 121 -1.96 8.17 7.20
CA MET A 121 -2.86 7.50 6.28
C MET A 121 -4.29 7.55 6.78
N VAL A 122 -5.19 8.01 5.91
CA VAL A 122 -6.63 7.94 6.08
C VAL A 122 -7.14 6.89 5.12
N THR A 123 -7.75 5.83 5.64
CA THR A 123 -8.05 4.65 4.83
C THR A 123 -9.36 4.83 4.06
N GLY A 124 -9.36 4.46 2.78
CA GLY A 124 -10.55 4.52 1.94
C GLY A 124 -11.48 3.32 2.11
N TRP A 125 -12.25 3.01 1.07
CA TRP A 125 -13.24 1.93 1.15
C TRP A 125 -12.61 0.54 1.31
N LEU A 126 -11.35 0.34 0.92
CA LEU A 126 -10.67 -0.95 1.09
C LEU A 126 -10.46 -1.25 2.58
N GLY A 127 -10.05 -0.25 3.37
CA GLY A 127 -9.92 -0.37 4.83
C GLY A 127 -11.25 -0.61 5.55
N LYS A 128 -12.37 -0.18 4.95
CA LYS A 128 -13.72 -0.43 5.48
C LYS A 128 -14.22 -1.83 5.10
N THR A 129 -13.96 -2.31 3.88
CA THR A 129 -14.53 -3.55 3.35
C THR A 129 -13.68 -4.78 3.65
N GLN A 130 -12.35 -4.66 3.58
CA GLN A 130 -11.42 -5.76 3.73
C GLN A 130 -10.21 -5.37 4.61
N PRO A 131 -10.44 -5.00 5.88
CA PRO A 131 -9.40 -4.47 6.77
C PRO A 131 -8.18 -5.40 6.91
N ARG A 132 -8.41 -6.73 6.93
CA ARG A 132 -7.33 -7.73 7.02
C ARG A 132 -6.38 -7.75 5.81
N ALA A 133 -6.80 -7.21 4.67
CA ALA A 133 -5.99 -7.16 3.46
C ALA A 133 -5.31 -5.80 3.25
N VAL A 134 -5.41 -4.88 4.22
CA VAL A 134 -4.63 -3.65 4.21
C VAL A 134 -3.57 -3.74 5.30
N LEU A 135 -2.34 -3.86 4.85
CA LEU A 135 -1.18 -4.14 5.68
C LEU A 135 -0.12 -3.09 5.44
N ILE A 136 0.45 -2.61 6.53
CA ILE A 136 1.50 -1.59 6.51
C ILE A 136 2.65 -2.10 7.34
N THR A 137 3.85 -2.02 6.81
CA THR A 137 5.02 -2.59 7.46
C THR A 137 6.09 -1.53 7.64
N THR A 138 6.93 -1.73 8.65
CA THR A 138 8.07 -0.89 8.95
C THR A 138 9.33 -1.73 9.09
N SER A 139 10.41 -1.16 9.61
CA SER A 139 11.60 -1.91 9.99
C SER A 139 11.43 -2.78 11.23
N THR A 140 10.44 -2.53 12.11
CA THR A 140 10.23 -3.33 13.34
C THR A 140 8.84 -3.96 13.46
N ALA A 141 7.83 -3.42 12.79
CA ALA A 141 6.43 -3.76 13.03
C ALA A 141 5.65 -4.08 11.74
N THR A 142 4.58 -4.84 11.90
CA THR A 142 3.49 -4.89 10.94
C THR A 142 2.21 -4.35 11.56
N LEU A 143 1.48 -3.57 10.79
CA LEU A 143 0.22 -2.94 11.14
C LEU A 143 -0.89 -3.54 10.28
N GLY A 144 -1.96 -3.99 10.93
CA GLY A 144 -3.26 -4.20 10.31
C GLY A 144 -4.17 -3.03 10.66
N ILE A 145 -4.93 -2.53 9.68
CA ILE A 145 -5.80 -1.37 9.86
C ILE A 145 -7.28 -1.75 9.82
N ARG A 146 -8.12 -0.99 10.52
CA ARG A 146 -9.58 -1.11 10.43
C ARG A 146 -10.23 0.26 10.40
N GLY A 147 -10.42 0.80 9.20
CA GLY A 147 -11.08 2.09 8.98
C GLY A 147 -10.47 3.22 9.81
N THR A 148 -9.21 3.55 9.53
CA THR A 148 -8.38 4.38 10.41
C THR A 148 -7.93 5.68 9.77
N ASP A 149 -7.74 6.67 10.64
CA ASP A 149 -6.84 7.80 10.43
C ASP A 149 -5.72 7.65 11.47
N PHE A 150 -4.49 7.45 11.02
CA PHE A 150 -3.36 7.23 11.91
C PHE A 150 -2.07 7.81 11.33
N GLU A 151 -1.15 8.11 12.24
CA GLU A 151 0.20 8.53 11.96
C GLU A 151 1.16 7.42 12.35
N LEU A 152 2.16 7.19 11.50
CA LEU A 152 3.17 6.19 11.69
C LEU A 152 4.53 6.82 11.47
N MET A 153 5.44 6.59 12.40
CA MET A 153 6.84 7.00 12.30
C MET A 153 7.72 5.78 12.48
N ASP A 154 8.73 5.63 11.63
CA ASP A 154 9.79 4.63 11.75
C ASP A 154 11.15 5.32 11.74
N ASN A 155 11.86 5.21 12.86
CA ASN A 155 13.13 5.90 13.09
C ASN A 155 14.18 4.93 13.66
N MET A 156 15.29 5.47 14.16
CA MET A 156 16.36 4.66 14.73
C MET A 156 15.91 3.90 16.00
N GLN A 157 15.03 4.51 16.81
CA GLN A 157 14.52 3.92 18.05
C GLN A 157 13.51 2.81 17.79
N GLY A 158 12.75 2.88 16.70
CA GLY A 158 11.79 1.86 16.32
C GLY A 158 10.59 2.44 15.57
N SER A 159 9.47 1.74 15.65
CA SER A 159 8.22 2.14 15.02
C SER A 159 7.21 2.63 16.06
N HIS A 160 6.59 3.77 15.79
CA HIS A 160 5.67 4.45 16.67
C HIS A 160 4.40 4.76 15.90
N VAL A 161 3.24 4.50 16.50
CA VAL A 161 1.93 4.75 15.88
C VAL A 161 1.08 5.57 16.81
N HIS A 162 0.46 6.60 16.26
CA HIS A 162 -0.59 7.39 16.91
C HIS A 162 -1.87 7.24 16.08
N VAL A 163 -2.95 6.75 16.71
CA VAL A 163 -4.23 6.59 16.01
C VAL A 163 -5.10 7.79 16.31
N VAL A 164 -5.47 8.55 15.27
CA VAL A 164 -6.39 9.68 15.38
C VAL A 164 -7.82 9.16 15.53
N SER A 165 -8.22 8.22 14.66
CA SER A 165 -9.51 7.54 14.74
C SER A 165 -9.46 6.13 14.17
N GLY A 166 -10.39 5.27 14.57
CA GLY A 166 -10.43 3.87 14.19
C GLY A 166 -9.58 2.98 15.10
N GLU A 167 -9.08 1.88 14.54
CA GLU A 167 -8.26 0.89 15.24
C GLU A 167 -7.10 0.37 14.38
N VAL A 168 -5.88 0.41 14.91
CA VAL A 168 -4.68 -0.18 14.32
C VAL A 168 -4.22 -1.34 15.21
N LEU A 169 -3.96 -2.49 14.60
CA LEU A 169 -3.31 -3.63 15.25
C LEU A 169 -1.84 -3.64 14.87
N MET A 170 -0.95 -3.29 15.80
CA MET A 170 0.50 -3.33 15.60
C MET A 170 1.05 -4.62 16.18
N GLY A 171 1.90 -5.33 15.43
CA GLY A 171 2.50 -6.58 15.89
C GLY A 171 3.84 -6.90 15.27
N ASN A 172 4.49 -7.88 15.88
CA ASN A 172 5.64 -8.61 15.34
C ASN A 172 5.50 -10.10 15.69
N ALA A 173 6.55 -10.89 15.47
CA ALA A 173 6.52 -12.32 15.76
C ALA A 173 6.30 -12.67 17.24
N SER A 174 6.59 -11.76 18.17
CA SER A 174 6.48 -12.01 19.62
C SER A 174 5.15 -11.54 20.22
N GLY A 175 4.33 -10.81 19.46
CA GLY A 175 3.01 -10.38 19.92
C GLY A 175 2.47 -9.16 19.20
N GLU A 176 1.23 -8.81 19.56
CA GLU A 176 0.49 -7.70 18.97
C GLU A 176 -0.24 -6.86 20.04
N VAL A 177 -0.55 -5.62 19.69
CA VAL A 177 -1.35 -4.69 20.49
C VAL A 177 -2.35 -3.96 19.60
N SER A 178 -3.59 -3.86 20.07
CA SER A 178 -4.62 -3.03 19.45
C SER A 178 -4.51 -1.59 19.98
N ILE A 179 -4.57 -0.62 19.07
CA ILE A 179 -4.40 0.81 19.31
C ILE A 179 -5.66 1.51 18.78
N ARG A 180 -6.38 2.20 19.65
CA ARG A 180 -7.63 2.91 19.35
C ARG A 180 -7.41 4.41 19.18
N GLY A 181 -8.43 5.10 18.68
CA GLY A 181 -8.42 6.57 18.58
C GLY A 181 -7.97 7.26 19.87
N GLY A 182 -6.98 8.15 19.74
CA GLY A 182 -6.32 8.88 20.82
C GLY A 182 -5.15 8.14 21.47
N GLU A 183 -4.90 6.89 21.13
CA GLU A 183 -3.82 6.08 21.72
C GLU A 183 -2.53 6.13 20.89
N ILE A 184 -1.41 5.92 21.58
CA ILE A 184 -0.09 5.73 20.98
C ILE A 184 0.41 4.35 21.35
N ALA A 185 1.07 3.66 20.43
CA ALA A 185 1.92 2.52 20.76
C ALA A 185 3.29 2.62 20.10
N SER A 186 4.25 1.91 20.67
CA SER A 186 5.61 1.86 20.16
C SER A 186 6.16 0.45 20.22
N LEU A 187 6.88 0.07 19.17
CA LEU A 187 7.75 -1.10 19.12
C LEU A 187 9.19 -0.64 18.87
N LEU A 188 9.95 -0.61 19.95
CA LEU A 188 11.37 -0.26 19.92
C LEU A 188 12.16 -1.29 19.12
N ARG A 189 13.22 -0.84 18.46
CA ARG A 189 14.20 -1.68 17.78
C ARG A 189 14.89 -2.58 18.80
N GLY A 190 14.90 -3.88 18.53
CA GLY A 190 15.35 -4.89 19.49
C GLY A 190 14.37 -5.17 20.63
N GLY A 191 13.22 -4.47 20.68
CA GLY A 191 12.16 -4.75 21.63
C GLY A 191 11.41 -6.03 21.27
N GLU A 192 10.97 -6.76 22.30
CA GLU A 192 10.29 -8.04 22.10
C GLU A 192 8.92 -7.88 21.45
N ARG A 193 8.07 -6.98 21.97
CA ARG A 193 6.68 -6.77 21.50
C ARG A 193 6.24 -5.31 21.62
N PRO A 194 5.25 -4.85 20.83
CA PRO A 194 4.69 -3.50 20.93
C PRO A 194 4.12 -3.20 22.32
N LYS A 195 4.17 -1.92 22.72
CA LYS A 195 3.59 -1.43 23.98
C LYS A 195 2.73 -0.21 23.73
N LEU A 196 1.51 -0.22 24.29
CA LEU A 196 0.69 0.99 24.39
C LEU A 196 1.34 1.98 25.36
N LEU A 197 1.27 3.25 25.01
CA LEU A 197 1.70 4.37 25.82
C LEU A 197 0.44 5.12 26.25
N GLN A 198 0.24 5.25 27.56
CA GLN A 198 -0.90 5.99 28.08
C GLN A 198 -0.54 7.46 28.30
N ARG A 199 -1.51 8.34 28.07
CA ARG A 199 -1.40 9.75 28.43
C ARG A 199 -1.12 9.87 29.93
N GLY A 200 -0.02 10.53 30.30
CA GLY A 200 0.43 10.65 31.71
C GLY A 200 1.42 9.57 32.18
N GLN A 201 1.77 8.58 31.36
CA GLN A 201 2.88 7.65 31.64
C GLN A 201 4.25 8.28 31.32
N GLY A 202 4.56 9.40 31.99
CA GLY A 202 5.85 10.08 31.91
C GLY A 202 6.17 10.74 30.56
N GLY A 203 7.42 11.18 30.40
CA GLY A 203 7.87 11.99 29.26
C GLY A 203 7.82 11.31 27.89
N ALA A 204 7.73 9.98 27.81
CA ALA A 204 7.78 9.25 26.54
C ALA A 204 6.54 9.49 25.65
N PHE A 205 5.35 9.61 26.24
CA PHE A 205 4.13 9.93 25.49
C PHE A 205 4.21 11.35 24.90
N ASP A 206 4.58 12.33 25.74
CA ASP A 206 4.68 13.74 25.34
C ASP A 206 5.82 13.97 24.33
N GLU A 207 6.96 13.28 24.52
CA GLU A 207 8.08 13.28 23.59
C GLU A 207 7.65 12.74 22.22
N LEU A 208 6.93 11.62 22.17
CA LEU A 208 6.47 11.06 20.90
C LEU A 208 5.38 11.91 20.25
N GLN A 209 4.46 12.49 21.02
CA GLN A 209 3.51 13.48 20.49
C GLN A 209 4.24 14.69 19.90
N GLY A 210 5.27 15.19 20.57
CA GLY A 210 6.15 16.24 20.06
C GLY A 210 6.87 15.82 18.78
N ALA A 211 7.38 14.59 18.72
CA ALA A 211 8.06 14.05 17.53
C ALA A 211 7.12 13.92 16.33
N PHE A 212 5.89 13.45 16.52
CA PHE A 212 4.85 13.49 15.49
C PHE A 212 4.55 14.93 15.08
N GLY A 213 4.41 15.84 16.04
CA GLY A 213 4.23 17.28 15.81
C GLY A 213 5.33 17.89 14.93
N ASN A 214 6.60 17.60 15.23
CA ASN A 214 7.74 18.10 14.46
C ASN A 214 7.84 17.47 13.06
N SER A 215 7.26 16.28 12.89
CA SER A 215 7.22 15.57 11.60
C SER A 215 6.02 15.98 10.74
N ARG A 216 5.03 16.68 11.31
CA ARG A 216 3.93 17.30 10.57
C ARG A 216 4.47 18.50 9.81
N GLY A 217 4.00 18.71 8.59
CA GLY A 217 4.50 19.77 7.72
C GLY A 217 4.06 21.16 8.17
N SER A 218 3.96 22.10 7.23
CA SER A 218 3.42 23.44 7.53
C SER A 218 1.91 23.41 7.86
N GLY A 219 1.41 24.40 8.62
CA GLY A 219 0.02 24.41 9.11
C GLY A 219 -1.05 24.28 8.01
N ARG A 220 -0.93 25.01 6.90
CA ARG A 220 -1.88 24.91 5.76
C ARG A 220 -1.92 23.49 5.18
N PHE A 221 -0.82 22.75 5.26
CA PHE A 221 -0.75 21.38 4.78
C PHE A 221 -1.57 20.46 5.70
N GLU A 222 -1.42 20.59 7.02
CA GLU A 222 -2.22 19.83 8.00
C GLU A 222 -3.71 20.13 7.90
N ASP A 223 -4.11 21.38 7.63
CA ASP A 223 -5.50 21.76 7.43
C ASP A 223 -6.15 20.98 6.26
N LEU A 224 -5.38 20.76 5.19
CA LEU A 224 -5.85 19.97 4.03
C LEU A 224 -5.98 18.49 4.37
N VAL A 225 -5.05 17.94 5.17
CA VAL A 225 -5.15 16.55 5.66
C VAL A 225 -6.39 16.39 6.52
N ALA A 226 -6.64 17.32 7.43
CA ALA A 226 -7.82 17.32 8.28
C ALA A 226 -9.11 17.47 7.44
N ALA A 227 -9.12 18.35 6.44
CA ALA A 227 -10.25 18.51 5.53
C ALA A 227 -10.56 17.21 4.76
N HIS A 228 -9.52 16.51 4.27
CA HIS A 228 -9.69 15.22 3.60
C HIS A 228 -10.23 14.16 4.58
N ALA A 229 -9.66 14.06 5.79
CA ALA A 229 -10.10 13.12 6.82
C ALA A 229 -11.58 13.35 7.19
N ASN A 230 -11.98 14.60 7.39
CA ASN A 230 -13.38 14.98 7.65
C ASN A 230 -14.30 14.71 6.44
N GLY A 231 -13.76 14.80 5.23
CA GLY A 231 -14.45 14.57 3.96
C GLY A 231 -14.41 13.13 3.44
N ILE A 232 -13.86 12.18 4.21
CA ILE A 232 -13.48 10.85 3.70
C ILE A 232 -14.62 10.08 3.03
N GLU A 233 -15.86 10.19 3.54
CA GLU A 233 -17.02 9.51 2.93
C GLU A 233 -17.31 10.02 1.50
N LYS A 234 -17.12 11.32 1.25
CA LYS A 234 -17.28 11.90 -0.10
C LYS A 234 -16.19 11.43 -1.05
N HIS A 235 -14.94 11.35 -0.57
CA HIS A 235 -13.82 10.84 -1.37
C HIS A 235 -13.98 9.36 -1.73
N ILE A 236 -14.47 8.56 -0.78
CA ILE A 236 -14.85 7.17 -1.02
C ILE A 236 -15.96 7.07 -2.06
N GLU A 237 -17.03 7.85 -1.90
CA GLU A 237 -18.13 7.86 -2.85
C GLU A 237 -17.65 8.22 -4.26
N ALA A 238 -16.87 9.29 -4.40
CA ALA A 238 -16.29 9.70 -5.67
C ALA A 238 -15.45 8.59 -6.30
N SER A 239 -14.53 7.98 -5.53
CA SER A 239 -13.71 6.84 -5.97
C SER A 239 -14.56 5.68 -6.49
N LEU A 240 -15.61 5.30 -5.75
CA LEU A 240 -16.47 4.19 -6.16
C LEU A 240 -17.30 4.52 -7.41
N ARG A 241 -17.80 5.76 -7.54
CA ARG A 241 -18.57 6.21 -8.70
C ARG A 241 -17.73 6.28 -9.97
N GLU A 242 -16.56 6.91 -9.90
CA GLU A 242 -15.62 7.01 -11.03
C GLU A 242 -15.23 5.63 -11.58
N ARG A 243 -15.23 4.62 -10.71
CA ARG A 243 -14.82 3.25 -11.03
C ARG A 243 -16.01 2.33 -11.34
N GLY A 244 -17.24 2.85 -11.34
CA GLY A 244 -18.45 2.09 -11.62
C GLY A 244 -18.73 0.97 -10.62
N LEU A 245 -18.24 1.10 -9.39
CA LEU A 245 -18.35 0.06 -8.34
C LEU A 245 -19.65 0.17 -7.51
N LEU A 246 -20.26 1.36 -7.49
CA LEU A 246 -21.58 1.59 -6.90
C LEU A 246 -22.68 1.23 -7.89
N ARG A 247 -23.66 0.46 -7.44
CA ARG A 247 -24.90 0.20 -8.18
C ARG A 247 -25.75 1.49 -8.23
N PRO A 248 -26.64 1.64 -9.23
CA PRO A 248 -27.57 2.78 -9.27
C PRO A 248 -28.36 2.91 -7.97
N GLY A 249 -28.30 4.09 -7.34
CA GLY A 249 -28.99 4.38 -6.07
C GLY A 249 -28.36 3.76 -4.81
N GLU A 250 -27.28 3.00 -4.93
CA GLU A 250 -26.60 2.38 -3.78
C GLU A 250 -25.81 3.44 -2.98
N SER A 251 -25.96 3.42 -1.67
CA SER A 251 -25.14 4.25 -0.78
C SER A 251 -23.78 3.61 -0.52
N VAL A 252 -22.79 4.42 -0.10
CA VAL A 252 -21.47 3.90 0.32
C VAL A 252 -21.62 2.86 1.44
N LYS A 253 -22.54 3.09 2.37
CA LYS A 253 -22.82 2.16 3.47
C LYS A 253 -23.28 0.80 2.94
N ASP A 254 -24.26 0.80 2.04
CA ASP A 254 -24.81 -0.44 1.47
C ASP A 254 -23.75 -1.21 0.67
N PHE A 255 -22.91 -0.50 -0.08
CA PHE A 255 -21.76 -1.09 -0.76
C PHE A 255 -20.81 -1.78 0.22
N VAL A 256 -20.46 -1.10 1.33
CA VAL A 256 -19.55 -1.64 2.33
C VAL A 256 -20.14 -2.89 2.99
N GLU A 257 -21.42 -2.85 3.35
CA GLU A 257 -22.12 -3.99 3.96
C GLU A 257 -22.18 -5.20 3.02
N ARG A 258 -22.60 -4.98 1.76
CA ARG A 258 -22.61 -6.01 0.72
C ARG A 258 -21.23 -6.62 0.53
N ARG A 259 -20.21 -5.77 0.40
CA ARG A 259 -18.84 -6.25 0.16
C ARG A 259 -18.28 -7.03 1.34
N ARG A 260 -18.56 -6.61 2.58
CA ARG A 260 -18.18 -7.36 3.79
C ARG A 260 -18.82 -8.75 3.81
N ALA A 261 -20.11 -8.84 3.48
CA ALA A 261 -20.82 -10.13 3.42
C ALA A 261 -20.19 -11.09 2.40
N ASP A 262 -19.82 -10.59 1.21
CA ASP A 262 -19.12 -11.37 0.19
C ASP A 262 -17.76 -11.87 0.70
N VAL A 263 -16.96 -10.97 1.29
CA VAL A 263 -15.63 -11.29 1.84
C VAL A 263 -15.70 -12.31 2.97
N ASP A 264 -16.67 -12.16 3.87
CA ASP A 264 -16.85 -13.09 4.99
C ASP A 264 -17.31 -14.47 4.52
N THR A 265 -18.15 -14.53 3.48
CA THR A 265 -18.55 -15.78 2.85
C THR A 265 -17.33 -16.53 2.29
N LEU A 266 -16.48 -15.85 1.54
CA LEU A 266 -15.29 -16.45 0.93
C LEU A 266 -14.26 -16.86 1.97
N ARG A 267 -14.11 -16.07 3.04
CA ARG A 267 -13.24 -16.41 4.16
C ARG A 267 -13.71 -17.68 4.88
N ARG A 268 -15.01 -17.84 5.11
CA ARG A 268 -15.58 -19.07 5.71
C ARG A 268 -15.33 -20.30 4.83
N ARG A 269 -15.21 -20.13 3.52
CA ARG A 269 -14.87 -21.20 2.57
C ARG A 269 -13.37 -21.47 2.45
N GLY A 270 -12.52 -20.67 3.10
CA GLY A 270 -11.06 -20.79 2.97
C GLY A 270 -10.52 -20.31 1.62
N GLU A 271 -11.30 -19.54 0.86
CA GLU A 271 -10.92 -19.07 -0.48
C GLU A 271 -10.10 -17.76 -0.45
N LEU A 272 -9.95 -17.17 0.74
CA LEU A 272 -9.16 -15.96 0.95
C LEU A 272 -7.92 -16.25 1.81
N PRO A 273 -6.77 -15.65 1.47
CA PRO A 273 -5.57 -15.85 2.27
C PRO A 273 -5.78 -15.33 3.69
N SER A 274 -5.16 -16.03 4.64
CA SER A 274 -5.09 -15.58 6.02
C SER A 274 -4.23 -14.31 6.13
N ARG A 275 -4.33 -13.61 7.27
CA ARG A 275 -3.45 -12.46 7.54
C ARG A 275 -1.98 -12.88 7.45
N ASP A 276 -1.64 -14.01 8.04
CA ASP A 276 -0.24 -14.46 8.13
C ASP A 276 0.31 -14.83 6.75
N GLU A 277 -0.52 -15.41 5.87
CA GLU A 277 -0.17 -15.65 4.47
C GLU A 277 0.04 -14.34 3.69
N LEU A 278 -0.77 -13.31 3.96
CA LEU A 278 -0.57 -12.00 3.35
C LEU A 278 0.74 -11.35 3.82
N LEU A 279 1.10 -11.52 5.09
CA LEU A 279 2.36 -11.04 5.66
C LEU A 279 3.56 -11.73 5.02
N GLU A 280 3.51 -13.05 4.86
CA GLU A 280 4.55 -13.83 4.18
C GLU A 280 4.72 -13.35 2.73
N ARG A 281 3.62 -13.17 1.99
CA ARG A 281 3.65 -12.62 0.62
C ARG A 281 4.20 -11.19 0.54
N MET A 282 4.07 -10.41 1.61
CA MET A 282 4.65 -9.06 1.68
C MET A 282 6.15 -9.11 1.94
N GLN A 283 6.60 -9.97 2.85
CA GLN A 283 8.02 -10.17 3.14
C GLN A 283 8.76 -10.63 1.88
N ASP A 284 8.23 -11.64 1.18
CA ASP A 284 8.80 -12.13 -0.09
C ASP A 284 8.96 -11.02 -1.13
N ARG A 285 7.98 -10.11 -1.22
CA ARG A 285 8.03 -8.99 -2.17
C ARG A 285 9.08 -7.96 -1.77
N ARG A 286 9.12 -7.60 -0.49
CA ARG A 286 10.13 -6.69 0.04
C ARG A 286 11.53 -7.23 -0.23
N ASP A 287 11.76 -8.51 0.05
CA ASP A 287 13.06 -9.16 -0.14
C ASP A 287 13.47 -9.20 -1.62
N SER A 288 12.51 -9.51 -2.51
CA SER A 288 12.74 -9.51 -3.96
C SER A 288 13.12 -8.13 -4.52
N GLU A 289 12.62 -7.07 -3.90
CA GLU A 289 12.97 -5.70 -4.27
C GLU A 289 14.36 -5.29 -3.76
N THR A 290 14.79 -5.75 -2.58
CA THR A 290 16.15 -5.53 -2.08
C THR A 290 17.21 -6.30 -2.88
N ASP A 291 16.86 -7.47 -3.43
CA ASP A 291 17.76 -8.33 -4.21
C ASP A 291 17.83 -7.95 -5.70
N GLY A 292 17.14 -6.89 -6.15
CA GLY A 292 17.14 -6.44 -7.55
C GLY A 292 16.48 -7.43 -8.53
N LYS A 293 15.71 -8.41 -8.03
CA LYS A 293 14.98 -9.39 -8.84
C LYS A 293 13.48 -9.10 -8.77
N ALA A 294 13.01 -8.14 -9.57
CA ALA A 294 11.59 -7.93 -9.79
C ALA A 294 10.95 -9.24 -10.31
N LYS A 295 10.31 -10.01 -9.43
CA LYS A 295 9.64 -11.25 -9.81
C LYS A 295 8.18 -10.92 -10.13
N ALA A 296 7.79 -11.20 -11.37
CA ALA A 296 6.40 -11.04 -11.81
C ALA A 296 5.42 -11.75 -10.86
N PRO A 297 4.21 -11.21 -10.68
CA PRO A 297 3.21 -11.78 -9.79
C PRO A 297 2.82 -13.17 -10.30
N THR A 298 3.28 -14.23 -9.63
CA THR A 298 2.85 -15.60 -9.91
C THR A 298 1.93 -16.03 -8.79
N ASN A 299 0.63 -16.14 -9.11
CA ASN A 299 -0.44 -16.51 -8.17
C ASN A 299 -0.42 -18.00 -7.78
N ASP A 300 0.63 -18.74 -8.18
CA ASP A 300 0.59 -20.20 -8.38
C ASP A 300 1.74 -20.94 -7.67
N ARG A 301 2.46 -20.27 -6.75
CA ARG A 301 3.51 -20.95 -5.97
C ARG A 301 2.89 -21.58 -4.71
N PRO A 302 3.10 -22.89 -4.47
CA PRO A 302 2.79 -23.46 -3.16
C PRO A 302 3.63 -22.75 -2.09
N VAL A 303 2.96 -22.37 -1.00
CA VAL A 303 3.52 -21.70 0.17
C VAL A 303 4.68 -22.54 0.71
N ARG A 304 5.89 -21.98 0.76
CA ARG A 304 6.99 -22.59 1.50
C ARG A 304 6.78 -22.25 2.98
N PRO A 305 6.58 -23.22 3.88
CA PRO A 305 6.25 -22.93 5.27
C PRO A 305 7.50 -22.53 6.06
N VAL A 306 8.10 -21.37 5.77
CA VAL A 306 9.33 -20.93 6.45
C VAL A 306 9.02 -20.48 7.89
N LEU A 307 7.88 -19.81 8.10
CA LEU A 307 7.51 -19.32 9.43
C LEU A 307 7.02 -20.44 10.36
N ARG A 308 6.30 -21.43 9.82
CA ARG A 308 5.80 -22.59 10.58
C ARG A 308 6.95 -23.46 11.09
N GLU A 309 7.97 -23.70 10.26
CA GLU A 309 9.15 -24.46 10.66
C GLU A 309 9.99 -23.72 11.71
N LYS A 310 10.09 -22.39 11.62
CA LYS A 310 10.84 -21.58 12.58
C LYS A 310 10.13 -21.52 13.94
N ILE A 311 8.79 -21.46 13.95
CA ILE A 311 7.97 -21.52 15.18
C ILE A 311 8.02 -22.93 15.80
N GLU A 312 7.91 -24.00 14.99
CA GLU A 312 8.03 -25.39 15.46
C GLU A 312 9.43 -25.70 16.03
N ARG A 313 10.50 -25.23 15.37
CA ARG A 313 11.88 -25.40 15.88
C ARG A 313 12.15 -24.65 17.18
N LEU A 314 11.44 -23.55 17.44
CA LEU A 314 11.50 -22.83 18.72
C LEU A 314 10.65 -23.51 19.80
N ARG A 315 9.58 -24.21 19.41
CA ARG A 315 8.70 -24.94 20.33
C ARG A 315 9.29 -26.27 20.80
N LEU A 316 10.13 -26.91 19.99
CA LEU A 316 10.83 -28.17 20.31
C LEU A 316 12.12 -27.97 21.12
N LYS A 317 12.49 -26.73 21.44
CA LYS A 317 13.71 -26.39 22.21
C LYS A 317 13.46 -26.00 23.67
N ASN A 318 12.22 -26.09 24.15
CA ASN A 318 11.84 -25.92 25.56
C ASN A 318 11.22 -27.21 26.11
#